data_AF-H0XWB3-F1
#
_entry.id   AF-H0XWB3-F1
#
_cell.length_a   1.000
_cell.length_b   1.000
_cell.length_c   1.000
_cell.angle_alpha   90.00
_cell.angle_beta   90.00
_cell.angle_gamma   90.00
#
_symmetry.space_group_name_H-M   'P 1'
#
loop_
_entity.id
_entity.type
_entity.pdbx_description
1 polymer ?
#
loop_
_entity_poly.entity_id
_entity_poly.type
_entity_poly.pdbx_seq_one_letter_code
_entity_poly.pdbx_strand_id
1 'polypeptide(L)'
;VMFSPGSLGPEVASAPMRMCPQHPEPVPLVHPLPVLKEALEKVDSILREAMSAPGLAAMSAVVIHNDTVLWTGNYGKKNGSDPASGTPNEYTMYRISSISKIFPVLMLYRLWEEGTVASLDDPLERYASTFTINNPLGVASAPEEQSLMDGLAEESPILRPSPVTLRRMASQLSGLPRRLRSTSLLWRGSTQEALHLLKDDVLVADPGTRCHYSTLAFSLLAHVLAAHTAQGDYQRWVSENLLEPLGMVDTGFDLTPLVRARLAAGFYGSGRPAPLYDLGWYRPSGQMYSTPADLAKLAVALL
;
A
#
# COMPACT_ATOMS: atom_id res chain seq x y z
N VAL A 1 -58.79 -9.79 -44.57
CA VAL A 1 -58.75 -9.29 -43.18
C VAL A 1 -57.28 -9.14 -42.82
N MET A 2 -56.83 -7.89 -42.64
CA MET A 2 -55.42 -7.52 -42.43
C MET A 2 -54.95 -7.94 -41.03
N PHE A 3 -53.72 -8.46 -40.93
CA PHE A 3 -53.01 -8.67 -39.68
C PHE A 3 -52.37 -7.36 -39.22
N SER A 4 -52.67 -6.90 -38.01
CA SER A 4 -51.95 -5.82 -37.33
C SER A 4 -50.75 -6.37 -36.55
N PRO A 5 -49.57 -5.72 -36.58
CA PRO A 5 -48.44 -6.10 -35.76
C PRO A 5 -48.60 -5.56 -34.33
N GLY A 6 -48.25 -6.38 -33.34
CA GLY A 6 -48.32 -6.04 -31.92
C GLY A 6 -47.35 -4.92 -31.53
N SER A 7 -47.80 -4.03 -30.64
CA SER A 7 -46.99 -2.93 -30.12
C SER A 7 -45.90 -3.45 -29.19
N LEU A 8 -44.65 -3.11 -29.49
CA LEU A 8 -43.52 -3.17 -28.56
C LEU A 8 -43.84 -2.29 -27.34
N GLY A 9 -43.77 -2.90 -26.15
CA GLY A 9 -43.89 -2.18 -24.88
C GLY A 9 -42.74 -1.19 -24.71
N PRO A 10 -42.89 -0.17 -23.83
CA PRO A 10 -41.89 0.87 -23.67
C PRO A 10 -40.58 0.28 -23.13
N GLU A 11 -39.49 0.58 -23.84
CA GLU A 11 -38.13 0.41 -23.37
C GLU A 11 -37.98 1.12 -22.02
N VAL A 12 -37.76 0.34 -20.96
CA VAL A 12 -37.40 0.89 -19.65
C VAL A 12 -35.97 1.39 -19.79
N ALA A 13 -35.82 2.66 -20.15
CA ALA A 13 -34.54 3.35 -20.07
C ALA A 13 -34.06 3.26 -18.62
N SER A 14 -32.98 2.51 -18.40
CA SER A 14 -32.33 2.45 -17.09
C SER A 14 -31.94 3.87 -16.71
N ALA A 15 -32.46 4.34 -15.56
CA ALA A 15 -32.03 5.61 -15.02
C ALA A 15 -30.50 5.57 -14.87
N PRO A 16 -29.76 6.61 -15.30
CA PRO A 16 -28.32 6.65 -15.10
C PRO A 16 -28.07 6.48 -13.61
N MET A 17 -27.32 5.44 -13.23
CA MET A 17 -26.88 5.30 -11.85
C MET A 17 -26.21 6.61 -11.47
N ARG A 18 -26.80 7.34 -10.52
CA ARG A 18 -26.08 8.39 -9.81
C ARG A 18 -24.95 7.67 -9.08
N MET A 19 -23.78 7.64 -9.71
CA MET A 19 -22.57 7.32 -8.97
C MET A 19 -22.53 8.30 -7.80
N CYS A 20 -22.20 7.80 -6.60
CA CYS A 20 -21.87 8.68 -5.50
C CYS A 20 -20.89 9.75 -6.00
N PRO A 21 -20.99 11.00 -5.53
CA PRO A 21 -19.98 11.99 -5.88
C PRO A 21 -18.61 11.36 -5.58
N GLN A 22 -17.68 11.46 -6.53
CA GLN A 22 -16.36 10.82 -6.42
C GLN A 22 -15.64 11.25 -5.13
N HIS A 23 -16.00 12.41 -4.57
CA HIS A 23 -15.57 12.89 -3.26
C HIS A 23 -16.74 13.48 -2.47
N PRO A 24 -16.81 13.28 -1.14
CA PRO A 24 -17.76 13.99 -0.29
C PRO A 24 -17.48 15.51 -0.35
N GLU A 25 -18.52 16.33 -0.28
CA GLU A 25 -18.33 17.78 -0.18
C GLU A 25 -17.69 18.13 1.18
N PRO A 26 -16.60 18.91 1.21
CA PRO A 26 -15.96 19.38 2.43
C PRO A 26 -16.99 20.10 3.32
N VAL A 27 -17.02 19.78 4.62
CA VAL A 27 -17.93 20.41 5.60
C VAL A 27 -17.07 21.28 6.52
N PRO A 28 -17.07 22.62 6.33
CA PRO A 28 -16.24 23.50 7.13
C PRO A 28 -16.59 23.40 8.62
N LEU A 29 -15.62 23.00 9.44
CA LEU A 29 -15.75 23.00 10.90
C LEU A 29 -15.35 24.38 11.44
N VAL A 30 -16.11 24.88 12.41
CA VAL A 30 -15.75 26.13 13.10
C VAL A 30 -14.79 25.79 14.24
N HIS A 31 -13.56 26.31 14.17
CA HIS A 31 -12.52 26.05 15.16
C HIS A 31 -12.40 27.17 16.20
N PRO A 32 -12.03 26.84 17.46
CA PRO A 32 -11.84 25.48 18.01
C PRO A 32 -13.19 24.79 18.27
N LEU A 33 -13.23 23.46 18.19
CA LEU A 33 -14.40 22.66 18.56
C LEU A 33 -14.42 22.47 20.08
N PRO A 34 -15.24 23.22 20.85
CA PRO A 34 -15.12 23.25 22.32
C PRO A 34 -15.37 21.88 22.95
N VAL A 35 -16.25 21.08 22.34
CA VAL A 35 -16.58 19.71 22.77
C VAL A 35 -15.38 18.76 22.72
N LEU A 36 -14.37 19.05 21.89
CA LEU A 36 -13.17 18.21 21.76
C LEU A 36 -11.98 18.73 22.57
N LYS A 37 -12.09 19.90 23.20
CA LYS A 37 -10.96 20.55 23.88
C LYS A 37 -10.34 19.63 24.96
N GLU A 38 -11.15 19.14 25.89
CA GLU A 38 -10.67 18.26 26.97
C GLU A 38 -10.06 16.96 26.44
N ALA A 39 -10.64 16.40 25.37
CA ALA A 39 -10.13 15.19 24.73
C ALA A 39 -8.76 15.43 24.09
N LEU A 40 -8.57 16.55 23.38
CA LEU A 40 -7.31 16.93 22.75
C LEU A 40 -6.22 17.28 23.78
N GLU A 41 -6.58 17.92 24.90
CA GLU A 41 -5.68 18.14 26.02
C GLU A 41 -5.22 16.81 26.66
N LYS A 42 -6.12 15.83 26.77
CA LYS A 42 -5.79 14.48 27.24
C LYS A 42 -4.85 13.77 26.27
N VAL A 43 -5.06 13.91 24.96
CA VAL A 43 -4.13 13.38 23.94
C VAL A 43 -2.74 14.01 24.10
N ASP A 44 -2.64 15.32 24.29
CA ASP A 44 -1.34 15.98 24.53
C ASP A 44 -0.61 15.39 25.73
N SER A 45 -1.33 15.23 26.85
CA SER A 45 -0.75 14.68 28.09
C SER A 45 -0.23 13.25 27.89
N ILE A 46 -0.99 12.39 27.21
CA ILE A 46 -0.61 10.99 26.95
C ILE A 46 0.66 10.94 26.07
N LEU A 47 0.70 11.73 24.99
CA LEU A 47 1.85 11.73 24.08
C LEU A 47 3.09 12.33 24.72
N ARG A 48 2.92 13.35 25.57
CA ARG A 48 4.02 13.93 26.36
C ARG A 48 4.60 12.92 27.35
N GLU A 49 3.75 12.13 28.01
CA GLU A 49 4.20 11.05 28.91
C GLU A 49 4.94 9.96 28.12
N ALA A 50 4.45 9.58 26.94
CA ALA A 50 5.06 8.57 26.08
C ALA A 50 6.50 8.92 25.65
N MET A 51 6.88 10.21 25.61
CA MET A 51 8.25 10.66 25.31
C MET A 51 9.29 10.21 26.35
N SER A 52 8.88 9.74 27.52
CA SER A 52 9.78 9.14 28.51
C SER A 52 10.31 7.75 28.09
N ALA A 53 9.74 7.15 27.04
CA ALA A 53 10.16 5.85 26.54
C ALA A 53 11.61 5.87 26.00
N PRO A 54 12.45 4.88 26.36
CA PRO A 54 13.81 4.80 25.85
C PRO A 54 13.87 4.77 24.32
N GLY A 55 14.71 5.62 23.72
CA GLY A 55 14.91 5.71 22.27
C GLY A 55 13.88 6.56 21.53
N LEU A 56 12.85 7.09 22.18
CA LEU A 56 11.89 8.00 21.56
C LEU A 56 12.38 9.45 21.64
N ALA A 57 13.14 9.89 20.64
CA ALA A 57 13.71 11.24 20.61
C ALA A 57 12.73 12.32 20.11
N ALA A 58 11.89 11.97 19.12
CA ALA A 58 10.99 12.91 18.45
C ALA A 58 9.65 12.25 18.18
N MET A 59 8.57 13.01 18.35
CA MET A 59 7.23 12.62 17.92
C MET A 59 6.48 13.82 17.38
N SER A 60 5.78 13.63 16.27
CA SER A 60 4.79 14.58 15.75
C SER A 60 3.50 13.85 15.46
N ALA A 61 2.38 14.45 15.84
CA ALA A 61 1.05 13.89 15.73
C ALA A 61 0.07 14.95 15.19
N VAL A 62 -0.87 14.49 14.38
CA VAL A 62 -1.95 15.29 13.80
C VAL A 62 -3.25 14.54 14.04
N VAL A 63 -4.29 15.24 14.49
CA VAL A 63 -5.66 14.72 14.54
C VAL A 63 -6.45 15.40 13.45
N ILE A 64 -7.06 14.61 12.58
CA ILE A 64 -7.95 15.08 11.51
C ILE A 64 -9.38 14.66 11.80
N HIS A 65 -10.33 15.43 11.29
CA HIS A 65 -11.73 15.05 11.23
C HIS A 65 -12.33 15.61 9.94
N ASN A 66 -12.93 14.74 9.13
CA ASN A 66 -13.34 15.02 7.75
C ASN A 66 -12.16 15.58 6.93
N ASP A 67 -12.23 16.85 6.58
CA ASP A 67 -11.32 17.60 5.73
C ASP A 67 -10.35 18.50 6.51
N THR A 68 -10.44 18.51 7.85
CA THR A 68 -9.78 19.53 8.65
C THR A 68 -8.85 18.95 9.72
N VAL A 69 -7.67 19.55 9.86
CA VAL A 69 -6.76 19.30 10.98
C VAL A 69 -7.31 19.98 12.23
N LEU A 70 -7.68 19.17 13.23
CA LEU A 70 -8.22 19.66 14.50
C LEU A 70 -7.13 20.05 15.48
N TRP A 71 -5.97 19.37 15.41
CA TRP A 71 -4.91 19.50 16.41
C TRP A 71 -3.58 18.99 15.87
N THR A 72 -2.50 19.62 16.31
CA THR A 72 -1.13 19.19 16.08
C THR A 72 -0.36 19.16 17.40
N GLY A 73 0.43 18.11 17.61
CA GLY A 73 1.28 17.96 18.79
C GLY A 73 2.67 17.54 18.37
N ASN A 74 3.68 18.19 18.95
CA ASN A 74 5.07 18.00 18.58
C ASN A 74 5.94 17.95 19.83
N TYR A 75 6.73 16.89 19.95
CA TYR A 75 7.41 16.55 21.19
C TYR A 75 8.85 16.09 20.96
N GLY A 76 9.71 16.37 21.94
CA GLY A 76 11.11 15.97 21.94
C GLY A 76 11.99 16.86 21.08
N LYS A 77 13.00 16.25 20.44
CA LYS A 77 14.01 16.89 19.61
C LYS A 77 14.21 16.11 18.32
N LYS A 78 14.26 16.80 17.16
CA LYS A 78 14.46 16.17 15.84
C LYS A 78 15.69 15.26 15.81
N ASN A 79 16.75 15.63 16.51
CA ASN A 79 17.93 14.81 16.75
C ASN A 79 18.22 14.73 18.24
N GLY A 80 17.90 13.59 18.86
CA GLY A 80 18.11 13.36 20.29
C GLY A 80 19.58 13.38 20.73
N SER A 81 20.53 13.20 19.82
CA SER A 81 21.98 13.29 20.12
C SER A 81 22.52 14.72 20.05
N ASP A 82 21.79 15.66 19.47
CA ASP A 82 22.21 17.05 19.33
C ASP A 82 21.42 17.94 20.32
N PRO A 83 22.08 18.49 21.36
CA PRO A 83 21.42 19.35 22.32
C PRO A 83 20.80 20.61 21.71
N ALA A 84 21.35 21.11 20.60
CA ALA A 84 20.86 22.28 19.87
C ALA A 84 19.71 21.95 18.91
N SER A 85 19.37 20.66 18.75
CA SER A 85 18.26 20.25 17.89
C SER A 85 16.93 20.72 18.45
N GLY A 86 16.19 21.46 17.62
CA GLY A 86 14.85 21.94 17.96
C GLY A 86 13.80 20.82 18.00
N THR A 87 12.65 21.15 18.58
CA THR A 87 11.45 20.31 18.57
C THR A 87 11.00 20.05 17.12
N PRO A 88 10.50 18.83 16.80
CA PRO A 88 9.89 18.60 15.51
C PRO A 88 8.64 19.46 15.31
N ASN A 89 8.09 19.43 14.10
CA ASN A 89 6.82 20.03 13.74
C ASN A 89 6.10 19.13 12.72
N GLU A 90 4.88 19.48 12.33
CA GLU A 90 4.06 18.76 11.36
C GLU A 90 4.67 18.65 9.96
N TYR A 91 5.73 19.43 9.67
CA TYR A 91 6.52 19.39 8.43
C TYR A 91 7.88 18.70 8.58
N THR A 92 8.16 18.15 9.76
CA THR A 92 9.35 17.33 9.99
C THR A 92 9.17 16.01 9.27
N MET A 93 10.19 15.62 8.50
CA MET A 93 10.13 14.39 7.73
C MET A 93 10.46 13.20 8.64
N TYR A 94 9.79 12.08 8.40
CA TYR A 94 10.04 10.80 9.06
C TYR A 94 10.12 9.70 8.03
N ARG A 95 10.91 8.66 8.32
CA ARG A 95 10.79 7.38 7.60
C ARG A 95 9.46 6.73 8.00
N ILE A 96 8.53 6.62 7.06
CA ILE A 96 7.20 6.07 7.32
C ILE A 96 7.18 4.54 7.23
N SER A 97 8.31 3.92 6.88
CA SER A 97 8.50 2.47 6.92
C SER A 97 7.35 1.75 6.22
N SER A 98 6.70 0.79 6.88
CA SER A 98 5.67 -0.04 6.26
C SER A 98 4.37 0.68 5.88
N ILE A 99 4.18 1.95 6.27
CA ILE A 99 3.10 2.79 5.71
C ILE A 99 3.27 2.95 4.20
N SER A 100 4.50 2.84 3.67
CA SER A 100 4.79 2.81 2.22
C SER A 100 3.92 1.79 1.45
N LYS A 101 3.46 0.71 2.11
CA LYS A 101 2.63 -0.35 1.50
C LYS A 101 1.23 0.11 1.09
N ILE A 102 0.79 1.29 1.54
CA ILE A 102 -0.47 1.90 1.06
C ILE A 102 -0.35 2.21 -0.44
N PHE A 103 0.80 2.71 -0.90
CA PHE A 103 0.98 3.22 -2.27
C PHE A 103 0.92 2.13 -3.36
N PRO A 104 1.51 0.92 -3.20
CA PRO A 104 1.29 -0.18 -4.15
C PRO A 104 -0.17 -0.63 -4.24
N VAL A 105 -0.92 -0.52 -3.14
CA VAL A 105 -2.35 -0.89 -3.11
C VAL A 105 -3.19 0.17 -3.82
N LEU A 106 -2.90 1.44 -3.62
CA LEU A 106 -3.53 2.53 -4.39
C LEU A 106 -3.21 2.41 -5.88
N MET A 107 -1.98 2.03 -6.23
CA MET A 107 -1.62 1.72 -7.62
C MET A 107 -2.47 0.59 -8.21
N LEU A 108 -2.64 -0.51 -7.47
CA LEU A 108 -3.50 -1.61 -7.90
C LEU A 108 -4.94 -1.15 -8.15
N TYR A 109 -5.54 -0.40 -7.20
CA TYR A 109 -6.90 0.10 -7.38
C TYR A 109 -7.01 1.06 -8.56
N ARG A 110 -6.05 1.97 -8.72
CA ARG A 110 -6.06 2.93 -9.83
C ARG A 110 -5.97 2.25 -11.18
N LEU A 111 -5.06 1.28 -11.34
CA LEU A 111 -4.93 0.53 -12.58
C LEU A 111 -6.14 -0.37 -12.85
N TRP A 112 -6.85 -0.81 -11.82
CA TRP A 112 -8.10 -1.53 -11.96
C TRP A 112 -9.23 -0.62 -12.45
N GLU A 113 -9.37 0.58 -11.88
CA GLU A 113 -10.34 1.59 -12.35
C GLU A 113 -10.08 2.02 -13.80
N GLU A 114 -8.81 2.10 -14.20
CA GLU A 114 -8.39 2.44 -15.57
C GLU A 114 -8.49 1.25 -16.55
N GLY A 115 -8.85 0.06 -16.07
CA GLY A 115 -8.98 -1.16 -16.88
C GLY A 115 -7.66 -1.78 -17.33
N THR A 116 -6.52 -1.27 -16.88
CA THR A 116 -5.20 -1.91 -17.09
C THR A 116 -5.11 -3.23 -16.31
N VAL A 117 -5.66 -3.25 -15.08
CA VAL A 117 -5.92 -4.46 -14.32
C VAL A 117 -7.38 -4.86 -14.53
N ALA A 118 -7.63 -6.04 -15.09
CA ALA A 118 -9.00 -6.47 -15.41
C ALA A 118 -9.78 -6.88 -14.15
N SER A 119 -9.10 -7.52 -13.20
CA SER A 119 -9.69 -7.94 -11.92
C SER A 119 -8.65 -7.90 -10.81
N LEU A 120 -9.06 -7.49 -9.61
CA LEU A 120 -8.23 -7.64 -8.42
C LEU A 120 -7.90 -9.11 -8.12
N ASP A 121 -8.72 -10.04 -8.59
CA ASP A 121 -8.49 -11.48 -8.47
C ASP A 121 -7.69 -12.07 -9.64
N ASP A 122 -7.15 -11.22 -10.52
CA ASP A 122 -6.23 -11.69 -11.55
C ASP A 122 -5.01 -12.38 -10.91
N PRO A 123 -4.54 -13.48 -11.52
CA PRO A 123 -3.32 -14.15 -11.08
C PRO A 123 -2.11 -13.28 -11.42
N LEU A 124 -1.07 -13.29 -10.57
CA LEU A 124 0.15 -12.50 -10.80
C LEU A 124 0.80 -12.85 -12.15
N GLU A 125 0.72 -14.10 -12.58
CA GLU A 125 1.23 -14.64 -13.84
C GLU A 125 0.71 -13.90 -15.06
N ARG A 126 -0.50 -13.30 -14.97
CA ARG A 126 -1.07 -12.48 -16.04
C ARG A 126 -0.21 -11.25 -16.35
N TYR A 127 0.44 -10.70 -15.32
CA TYR A 127 1.28 -9.50 -15.41
C TYR A 127 2.78 -9.84 -15.34
N ALA A 128 3.13 -11.05 -14.89
CA ALA A 128 4.50 -11.53 -14.85
C ALA A 128 4.53 -12.97 -15.34
N SER A 129 4.58 -13.19 -16.66
CA SER A 129 4.51 -14.53 -17.26
C SER A 129 5.65 -15.48 -16.85
N THR A 130 6.75 -14.94 -16.31
CA THR A 130 7.87 -15.74 -15.77
C THR A 130 7.77 -16.05 -14.28
N PHE A 131 6.73 -15.55 -13.60
CA PHE A 131 6.45 -15.86 -12.21
C PHE A 131 6.02 -17.32 -12.05
N THR A 132 6.74 -18.04 -11.19
CA THR A 132 6.37 -19.38 -10.71
C THR A 132 6.89 -19.51 -9.28
N ILE A 133 6.17 -20.25 -8.44
CA ILE A 133 6.59 -20.58 -7.07
C ILE A 133 5.94 -21.91 -6.67
N ASN A 134 6.66 -22.72 -5.90
CA ASN A 134 6.15 -24.03 -5.48
C ASN A 134 5.11 -23.90 -4.36
N ASN A 135 4.02 -24.65 -4.42
CA ASN A 135 3.04 -24.72 -3.32
C ASN A 135 3.03 -26.12 -2.69
N PRO A 136 3.92 -26.43 -1.72
CA PRO A 136 3.92 -27.72 -1.03
C PRO A 136 2.77 -27.85 -0.01
N LEU A 137 2.09 -26.75 0.29
CA LEU A 137 1.01 -26.68 1.28
C LEU A 137 -0.37 -26.92 0.67
N GLY A 138 -0.44 -27.07 -0.65
CA GLY A 138 -1.68 -27.32 -1.36
C GLY A 138 -2.43 -28.45 -0.67
N VAL A 139 -3.56 -28.10 -0.04
CA VAL A 139 -4.48 -29.08 0.51
C VAL A 139 -4.83 -30.02 -0.64
N ALA A 140 -4.57 -31.31 -0.43
CA ALA A 140 -5.17 -32.38 -1.20
C ALA A 140 -6.69 -32.37 -1.00
N SER A 141 -7.42 -31.42 -1.58
CA SER A 141 -8.89 -31.45 -1.67
C SER A 141 -9.43 -30.49 -2.73
N ALA A 142 -9.18 -30.77 -4.00
CA ALA A 142 -10.33 -30.97 -4.85
C ALA A 142 -10.33 -32.48 -5.13
N PRO A 143 -11.45 -33.21 -5.01
CA PRO A 143 -11.52 -34.49 -5.69
C PRO A 143 -11.08 -34.22 -7.12
N GLU A 144 -10.23 -35.08 -7.67
CA GLU A 144 -10.32 -35.31 -9.09
C GLU A 144 -11.81 -35.56 -9.34
N GLU A 145 -12.52 -34.59 -9.92
CA GLU A 145 -13.69 -34.94 -10.70
C GLU A 145 -13.10 -35.81 -11.81
N GLN A 146 -13.03 -37.11 -11.53
CA GLN A 146 -13.03 -38.14 -12.53
C GLN A 146 -14.28 -37.84 -13.36
N SER A 147 -14.05 -37.07 -14.41
CA SER A 147 -14.93 -36.95 -15.55
C SER A 147 -15.07 -38.35 -16.14
N LEU A 148 -15.93 -39.16 -15.52
CA LEU A 148 -16.62 -40.26 -16.15
C LEU A 148 -17.68 -39.64 -17.07
N MET A 149 -17.22 -38.94 -18.09
CA MET A 149 -18.02 -38.62 -19.26
C MET A 149 -17.19 -38.98 -20.47
N ASP A 150 -17.74 -39.93 -21.20
CA ASP A 150 -17.20 -40.58 -22.38
C ASP A 150 -16.59 -39.59 -23.38
N GLY A 151 -15.47 -40.03 -23.97
CA GLY A 151 -14.91 -39.66 -25.27
C GLY A 151 -15.30 -38.33 -25.92
N LEU A 152 -14.25 -37.58 -26.30
CA LEU A 152 -14.21 -36.45 -27.23
C LEU A 152 -14.34 -35.06 -26.58
N ALA A 153 -13.26 -34.59 -25.95
CA ALA A 153 -12.96 -33.17 -25.87
C ALA A 153 -11.45 -32.98 -25.84
N GLU A 154 -10.94 -32.05 -26.66
CA GLU A 154 -9.52 -31.72 -26.73
C GLU A 154 -8.95 -31.35 -25.35
N GLU A 155 -7.74 -31.82 -25.07
CA GLU A 155 -6.98 -31.53 -23.87
C GLU A 155 -6.60 -30.04 -23.82
N SER A 156 -7.54 -29.19 -23.45
CA SER A 156 -7.20 -27.89 -22.87
C SER A 156 -6.70 -28.14 -21.45
N PRO A 157 -5.46 -27.78 -21.07
CA PRO A 157 -5.00 -27.97 -19.71
C PRO A 157 -5.96 -27.20 -18.79
N ILE A 158 -6.60 -27.90 -17.86
CA ILE A 158 -7.41 -27.30 -16.79
C ILE A 158 -6.45 -26.37 -16.03
N LEU A 159 -6.49 -25.08 -16.37
CA LEU A 159 -5.66 -24.06 -15.76
C LEU A 159 -6.14 -23.93 -14.32
N ARG A 160 -5.47 -24.63 -13.40
CA ARG A 160 -5.71 -24.45 -11.96
C ARG A 160 -5.57 -22.94 -11.69
N PRO A 161 -6.59 -22.26 -11.15
CA PRO A 161 -6.47 -20.84 -10.86
C PRO A 161 -5.23 -20.62 -9.99
N SER A 162 -4.30 -19.75 -10.43
CA SER A 162 -3.10 -19.50 -9.62
C SER A 162 -3.54 -18.99 -8.25
N PRO A 163 -3.01 -19.55 -7.16
CA PRO A 163 -3.46 -19.18 -5.83
C PRO A 163 -2.91 -17.80 -5.40
N VAL A 164 -1.96 -17.22 -6.15
CA VAL A 164 -1.37 -15.89 -5.89
C VAL A 164 -2.03 -14.83 -6.76
N THR A 165 -3.11 -14.22 -6.25
CA THR A 165 -3.82 -13.12 -6.92
C THR A 165 -3.38 -11.75 -6.39
N LEU A 166 -3.61 -10.68 -7.18
CA LEU A 166 -3.27 -9.31 -6.79
C LEU A 166 -3.94 -8.90 -5.47
N ARG A 167 -5.23 -9.24 -5.29
CA ARG A 167 -6.01 -9.02 -4.06
C ARG A 167 -5.33 -9.69 -2.88
N ARG A 168 -4.96 -10.97 -3.02
CA ARG A 168 -4.31 -11.73 -1.94
C ARG A 168 -2.93 -11.16 -1.60
N MET A 169 -2.18 -10.64 -2.57
CA MET A 169 -0.92 -9.94 -2.31
C MET A 169 -1.15 -8.65 -1.51
N ALA A 170 -2.10 -7.82 -1.95
CA ALA A 170 -2.48 -6.57 -1.29
C ALA A 170 -3.06 -6.78 0.13
N SER A 171 -3.64 -7.95 0.41
CA SER A 171 -4.25 -8.29 1.69
C SER A 171 -3.38 -9.19 2.59
N GLN A 172 -2.12 -9.44 2.25
CA GLN A 172 -1.22 -10.36 2.99
C GLN A 172 -1.72 -11.82 3.07
N LEU A 173 -2.56 -12.24 2.12
CA LEU A 173 -3.14 -13.59 2.02
C LEU A 173 -2.55 -14.42 0.86
N SER A 174 -1.50 -13.94 0.18
CA SER A 174 -0.92 -14.62 -0.99
C SER A 174 -0.08 -15.85 -0.65
N GLY A 175 0.28 -16.06 0.62
CA GLY A 175 1.19 -17.13 1.02
C GLY A 175 2.65 -16.91 0.60
N LEU A 176 2.99 -15.79 -0.05
CA LEU A 176 4.36 -15.45 -0.41
C LEU A 176 5.23 -15.30 0.85
N PRO A 177 6.51 -15.71 0.80
CA PRO A 177 7.42 -15.56 1.92
C PRO A 177 7.61 -14.08 2.30
N ARG A 178 8.09 -13.82 3.52
CA ARG A 178 8.28 -12.46 4.00
C ARG A 178 9.17 -11.61 3.09
N ARG A 179 10.21 -12.22 2.53
CA ARG A 179 11.27 -11.66 1.67
C ARG A 179 11.78 -12.76 0.73
N LEU A 180 12.44 -12.38 -0.37
CA LEU A 180 13.20 -13.28 -1.24
C LEU A 180 14.25 -14.06 -0.41
N ARG A 181 14.31 -15.38 -0.63
CA ARG A 181 15.30 -16.27 -0.02
C ARG A 181 16.73 -15.79 -0.29
N SER A 182 17.61 -15.96 0.70
CA SER A 182 19.04 -15.61 0.60
C SER A 182 19.33 -14.15 0.24
N THR A 183 18.37 -13.25 0.44
CA THR A 183 18.55 -11.80 0.26
C THR A 183 18.39 -11.04 1.58
N SER A 184 18.75 -9.75 1.57
CA SER A 184 18.45 -8.81 2.65
C SER A 184 17.40 -7.79 2.19
N LEU A 185 16.90 -6.98 3.14
CA LEU A 185 16.06 -5.82 2.81
C LEU A 185 16.79 -4.74 2.00
N LEU A 186 18.11 -4.87 1.81
CA LEU A 186 18.95 -3.93 1.07
C LEU A 186 19.32 -4.48 -0.31
N TRP A 187 18.70 -5.59 -0.74
CA TRP A 187 18.99 -6.23 -2.01
C TRP A 187 18.67 -5.30 -3.20
N ARG A 188 19.57 -5.25 -4.18
CA ARG A 188 19.55 -4.29 -5.32
C ARG A 188 19.40 -4.97 -6.68
N GLY A 189 18.91 -6.21 -6.71
CA GLY A 189 18.63 -6.87 -7.98
C GLY A 189 17.37 -6.34 -8.66
N SER A 190 17.12 -6.87 -9.84
CA SER A 190 16.00 -6.58 -10.72
C SER A 190 14.77 -7.41 -10.38
N THR A 191 13.61 -6.97 -10.87
CA THR A 191 12.37 -7.76 -10.78
C THR A 191 12.51 -9.10 -11.50
N GLN A 192 13.26 -9.18 -12.60
CA GLN A 192 13.49 -10.44 -13.30
C GLN A 192 14.32 -11.43 -12.47
N GLU A 193 15.34 -10.95 -11.75
CA GLU A 193 16.10 -11.78 -10.80
C GLU A 193 15.24 -12.20 -9.62
N ALA A 194 14.36 -11.33 -9.12
CA ALA A 194 13.40 -11.66 -8.06
C ALA A 194 12.47 -12.79 -8.50
N LEU A 195 11.89 -12.70 -9.71
CA LEU A 195 11.06 -13.75 -10.30
C LEU A 195 11.83 -15.06 -10.50
N HIS A 196 13.11 -14.98 -10.89
CA HIS A 196 13.96 -16.16 -11.01
C HIS A 196 14.19 -16.85 -9.66
N LEU A 197 14.48 -16.08 -8.60
CA LEU A 197 14.68 -16.63 -7.25
C LEU A 197 13.42 -17.31 -6.69
N LEU A 198 12.23 -16.87 -7.10
CA LEU A 198 10.96 -17.43 -6.64
C LEU A 198 10.65 -18.81 -7.22
N LYS A 199 11.24 -19.17 -8.38
CA LYS A 199 11.04 -20.48 -9.01
C LYS A 199 11.45 -21.64 -8.10
N ASP A 200 12.51 -21.45 -7.33
CA ASP A 200 13.07 -22.43 -6.40
C ASP A 200 12.57 -22.22 -4.95
N ASP A 201 11.63 -21.31 -4.74
CA ASP A 201 11.05 -21.02 -3.42
C ASP A 201 9.68 -21.68 -3.24
N VAL A 202 9.15 -21.59 -2.03
CA VAL A 202 7.87 -22.19 -1.64
C VAL A 202 6.93 -21.17 -1.01
N LEU A 203 5.63 -21.34 -1.23
CA LEU A 203 4.62 -20.66 -0.43
C LEU A 203 4.70 -21.11 1.03
N VAL A 204 4.64 -20.14 1.95
CA VAL A 204 4.76 -20.35 3.41
C VAL A 204 3.40 -20.42 4.11
N ALA A 205 2.33 -20.12 3.38
CA ALA A 205 0.94 -20.32 3.78
C ALA A 205 0.09 -20.69 2.57
N ASP A 206 -0.98 -21.46 2.81
CA ASP A 206 -1.94 -21.75 1.75
C ASP A 206 -2.72 -20.47 1.41
N PRO A 207 -2.70 -20.00 0.15
CA PRO A 207 -3.23 -18.67 -0.17
C PRO A 207 -4.72 -18.53 0.13
N GLY A 208 -5.10 -17.42 0.74
CA GLY A 208 -6.46 -17.14 1.19
C GLY A 208 -6.83 -17.70 2.57
N THR A 209 -6.02 -18.59 3.16
CA THR A 209 -6.37 -19.26 4.42
C THR A 209 -5.92 -18.53 5.69
N ARG A 210 -4.76 -17.87 5.65
CA ARG A 210 -4.22 -17.10 6.78
C ARG A 210 -3.35 -15.95 6.33
N CYS A 211 -3.34 -14.89 7.13
CA CYS A 211 -2.48 -13.74 6.92
C CYS A 211 -1.01 -14.10 7.20
N HIS A 212 -0.12 -13.80 6.26
CA HIS A 212 1.32 -13.84 6.44
C HIS A 212 1.94 -12.52 5.97
N TYR A 213 2.54 -11.78 6.89
CA TYR A 213 3.15 -10.49 6.56
C TYR A 213 4.33 -10.65 5.60
N SER A 214 4.13 -10.21 4.37
CA SER A 214 5.10 -10.23 3.28
C SER A 214 5.46 -8.82 2.83
N THR A 215 6.75 -8.51 2.92
CA THR A 215 7.36 -7.33 2.30
C THR A 215 7.56 -7.58 0.81
N LEU A 216 7.92 -8.81 0.45
CA LEU A 216 8.03 -9.29 -0.93
C LEU A 216 6.74 -9.06 -1.73
N ALA A 217 5.57 -9.43 -1.19
CA ALA A 217 4.31 -9.30 -1.91
C ALA A 217 4.07 -7.86 -2.41
N PHE A 218 4.34 -6.86 -1.57
CA PHE A 218 4.10 -5.45 -1.92
C PHE A 218 5.13 -4.90 -2.90
N SER A 219 6.41 -5.25 -2.73
CA SER A 219 7.44 -4.86 -3.69
C SER A 219 7.24 -5.53 -5.05
N LEU A 220 6.87 -6.81 -5.06
CA LEU A 220 6.57 -7.54 -6.29
C LEU A 220 5.34 -6.95 -6.99
N LEU A 221 4.25 -6.70 -6.25
CA LEU A 221 3.04 -6.04 -6.77
C LEU A 221 3.38 -4.71 -7.43
N ALA A 222 4.09 -3.83 -6.71
CA ALA A 222 4.48 -2.52 -7.21
C ALA A 222 5.30 -2.59 -8.50
N HIS A 223 6.36 -3.39 -8.51
CA HIS A 223 7.27 -3.46 -9.66
C HIS A 223 6.65 -4.17 -10.86
N VAL A 224 5.85 -5.21 -10.65
CA VAL A 224 5.16 -5.90 -11.73
C VAL A 224 4.13 -4.99 -12.36
N LEU A 225 3.26 -4.35 -11.58
CA LEU A 225 2.27 -3.41 -12.11
C LEU A 225 2.94 -2.22 -12.80
N ALA A 226 4.00 -1.67 -12.21
CA ALA A 226 4.78 -0.61 -12.82
C ALA A 226 5.45 -1.04 -14.12
N ALA A 227 5.64 -2.33 -14.43
CA ALA A 227 6.14 -2.73 -15.75
C ALA A 227 5.10 -2.58 -16.86
N HIS A 228 3.81 -2.52 -16.52
CA HIS A 228 2.69 -2.36 -17.46
C HIS A 228 2.17 -0.92 -17.56
N THR A 229 2.74 0.00 -16.79
CA THR A 229 2.47 1.44 -16.84
C THR A 229 3.78 2.20 -16.64
N ALA A 230 3.83 3.53 -16.71
CA ALA A 230 4.99 4.35 -16.33
C ALA A 230 6.41 3.87 -16.76
N GLN A 231 6.52 3.05 -17.82
CA GLN A 231 7.77 2.46 -18.30
C GLN A 231 8.60 1.73 -17.22
N GLY A 232 7.96 1.06 -16.25
CA GLY A 232 8.68 0.33 -15.18
C GLY A 232 9.03 1.17 -13.96
N ASP A 233 8.80 2.48 -13.96
CA ASP A 233 9.21 3.35 -12.86
C ASP A 233 8.07 3.57 -11.86
N TYR A 234 8.05 2.70 -10.83
CA TYR A 234 7.08 2.79 -9.74
C TYR A 234 7.15 4.11 -8.97
N GLN A 235 8.35 4.65 -8.73
CA GLN A 235 8.48 5.88 -7.93
C GLN A 235 7.93 7.08 -8.69
N ARG A 236 8.18 7.14 -10.00
CA ARG A 236 7.59 8.14 -10.89
C ARG A 236 6.08 8.01 -10.92
N TRP A 237 5.56 6.79 -11.09
CA TRP A 237 4.11 6.56 -11.09
C TRP A 237 3.47 7.09 -9.80
N VAL A 238 4.05 6.79 -8.62
CA VAL A 238 3.55 7.31 -7.33
C VAL A 238 3.63 8.83 -7.25
N SER A 239 4.71 9.45 -7.73
CA SER A 239 4.85 10.92 -7.74
C SER A 239 3.74 11.56 -8.55
N GLU A 240 3.63 11.18 -9.83
CA GLU A 240 2.76 11.83 -10.82
C GLU A 240 1.27 11.55 -10.56
N ASN A 241 0.93 10.34 -10.07
CA ASN A 241 -0.47 9.90 -9.97
C ASN A 241 -1.04 10.00 -8.56
N LEU A 242 -0.19 10.16 -7.52
CA LEU A 242 -0.66 10.24 -6.13
C LEU A 242 -0.11 11.48 -5.40
N LEU A 243 1.22 11.64 -5.34
CA LEU A 243 1.80 12.67 -4.49
C LEU A 243 1.56 14.08 -5.02
N GLU A 244 1.77 14.32 -6.31
CA GLU A 244 1.57 15.62 -6.93
C GLU A 244 0.09 16.05 -6.93
N PRO A 245 -0.88 15.21 -7.33
CA PRO A 245 -2.30 15.56 -7.26
C PRO A 245 -2.80 15.85 -5.84
N LEU A 246 -2.28 15.13 -4.83
CA LEU A 246 -2.62 15.36 -3.42
C LEU A 246 -1.80 16.49 -2.78
N GLY A 247 -0.87 17.09 -3.51
CA GLY A 247 0.01 18.14 -2.98
C GLY A 247 0.94 17.66 -1.85
N MET A 248 1.32 16.38 -1.83
CA MET A 248 2.21 15.77 -0.84
C MET A 248 3.70 16.02 -1.19
N VAL A 249 4.08 17.30 -1.23
CA VAL A 249 5.39 17.78 -1.72
C VAL A 249 6.58 17.39 -0.83
N ASP A 250 6.34 16.98 0.42
CA ASP A 250 7.34 16.56 1.40
C ASP A 250 7.34 15.05 1.62
N THR A 251 6.84 14.30 0.62
CA THR A 251 6.76 12.84 0.62
C THR A 251 7.51 12.26 -0.57
N GLY A 252 8.22 11.16 -0.37
CA GLY A 252 8.94 10.53 -1.47
C GLY A 252 9.81 9.36 -1.04
N PHE A 253 10.74 8.96 -1.91
CA PHE A 253 11.62 7.81 -1.68
C PHE A 253 13.10 8.16 -1.54
N ASP A 254 13.56 9.22 -2.22
CA ASP A 254 14.98 9.55 -2.29
C ASP A 254 15.44 10.37 -1.10
N LEU A 255 16.43 9.85 -0.38
CA LEU A 255 17.02 10.48 0.80
C LEU A 255 18.14 11.44 0.38
N THR A 256 17.80 12.49 -0.37
CA THR A 256 18.73 13.54 -0.79
C THR A 256 19.30 14.32 0.42
N PRO A 257 20.39 15.09 0.28
CA PRO A 257 20.90 15.91 1.38
C PRO A 257 19.86 16.88 1.96
N LEU A 258 19.00 17.46 1.11
CA LEU A 258 17.91 18.34 1.55
C LEU A 258 16.86 17.61 2.39
N VAL A 259 16.45 16.41 1.95
CA VAL A 259 15.53 15.55 2.71
C VAL A 259 16.16 15.12 4.04
N ARG A 260 17.44 14.72 4.02
CA ARG A 260 18.19 14.32 5.23
C ARG A 260 18.30 15.44 6.26
N ALA A 261 18.42 16.70 5.83
CA ALA A 261 18.46 17.85 6.74
C ALA A 261 17.11 18.12 7.43
N ARG A 262 16.00 17.65 6.84
CA ARG A 262 14.64 17.81 7.37
C ARG A 262 14.10 16.56 8.09
N LEU A 263 14.77 15.42 7.95
CA LEU A 263 14.42 14.18 8.62
C LEU A 263 14.71 14.26 10.12
N ALA A 264 13.78 13.78 10.93
CA ALA A 264 14.08 13.40 12.30
C ALA A 264 15.07 12.22 12.30
N ALA A 265 16.07 12.27 13.19
CA ALA A 265 17.02 11.20 13.37
C ALA A 265 16.34 10.02 14.08
N GLY A 266 16.45 8.83 13.50
CA GLY A 266 15.98 7.59 14.12
C GLY A 266 16.93 7.13 15.22
N PHE A 267 16.40 6.46 16.24
CA PHE A 267 17.16 5.88 17.34
C PHE A 267 16.68 4.46 17.63
N TYR A 268 17.59 3.59 18.03
CA TYR A 268 17.24 2.31 18.64
C TYR A 268 16.81 2.52 20.09
N GLY A 269 16.12 1.54 20.70
CA GLY A 269 15.75 1.58 22.12
C GLY A 269 16.96 1.69 23.06
N SER A 270 18.16 1.37 22.58
CA SER A 270 19.44 1.59 23.28
C SER A 270 19.93 3.05 23.28
N GLY A 271 19.22 3.96 22.62
CA GLY A 271 19.61 5.36 22.44
C GLY A 271 20.68 5.60 21.36
N ARG A 272 21.13 4.56 20.65
CA ARG A 272 22.07 4.71 19.53
C ARG A 272 21.35 5.20 18.27
N PRO A 273 21.96 6.10 17.47
CA PRO A 273 21.40 6.50 16.19
C PRO A 273 21.12 5.29 15.28
N ALA A 274 19.93 5.24 14.71
CA ALA A 274 19.53 4.25 13.73
C ALA A 274 19.94 4.73 12.32
N PRO A 275 20.76 3.98 11.59
CA PRO A 275 21.18 4.35 10.24
C PRO A 275 20.01 4.38 9.25
N LEU A 276 20.09 5.30 8.30
CA LEU A 276 19.16 5.38 7.17
C LEU A 276 19.65 4.49 6.03
N TYR A 277 18.96 3.38 5.82
CA TYR A 277 19.25 2.45 4.73
C TYR A 277 18.40 2.70 3.49
N ASP A 278 19.04 2.50 2.35
CA ASP A 278 18.36 2.33 1.05
C ASP A 278 17.94 0.87 0.87
N LEU A 279 16.63 0.64 0.77
CA LEU A 279 16.03 -0.69 0.69
C LEU A 279 16.12 -1.32 -0.71
N GLY A 280 16.73 -0.63 -1.68
CA GLY A 280 16.96 -1.16 -3.03
C GLY A 280 15.65 -1.61 -3.69
N TRP A 281 15.55 -2.88 -4.09
CA TRP A 281 14.35 -3.43 -4.70
C TRP A 281 13.13 -3.40 -3.76
N TYR A 282 13.34 -3.40 -2.44
CA TYR A 282 12.26 -3.35 -1.46
C TYR A 282 11.68 -1.95 -1.20
N ARG A 283 12.15 -0.91 -1.92
CA ARG A 283 11.68 0.47 -1.77
C ARG A 283 10.16 0.63 -1.66
N PRO A 284 9.31 0.03 -2.53
CA PRO A 284 7.85 0.19 -2.46
C PRO A 284 7.22 -0.23 -1.13
N SER A 285 7.89 -1.14 -0.41
CA SER A 285 7.34 -1.76 0.80
C SER A 285 7.74 -1.05 2.09
N GLY A 286 8.69 -0.11 2.07
CA GLY A 286 9.29 0.38 3.31
C GLY A 286 10.19 1.61 3.26
N GLN A 287 10.50 2.18 2.09
CA GLN A 287 11.51 3.26 2.00
C GLN A 287 10.93 4.66 2.19
N MET A 288 9.63 4.86 1.97
CA MET A 288 9.13 6.21 1.85
C MET A 288 9.41 7.04 3.11
N TYR A 289 9.62 8.32 2.89
CA TYR A 289 9.53 9.35 3.90
C TYR A 289 8.29 10.19 3.64
N SER A 290 7.76 10.81 4.69
CA SER A 290 6.66 11.77 4.60
C SER A 290 6.68 12.67 5.84
N THR A 291 5.73 13.60 5.92
CA THR A 291 5.48 14.45 7.08
C THR A 291 4.09 14.15 7.63
N PRO A 292 3.82 14.44 8.92
CA PRO A 292 2.46 14.38 9.45
C PRO A 292 1.45 15.19 8.62
N ALA A 293 1.85 16.37 8.12
CA ALA A 293 1.00 17.21 7.28
C ALA A 293 0.65 16.56 5.94
N ASP A 294 1.61 15.89 5.28
CA ASP A 294 1.33 15.18 4.03
C ASP A 294 0.51 13.90 4.25
N LEU A 295 0.82 13.12 5.29
CA LEU A 295 0.02 11.95 5.65
C LEU A 295 -1.41 12.33 6.01
N ALA A 296 -1.64 13.51 6.59
CA ALA A 296 -2.98 14.03 6.83
C ALA A 296 -3.74 14.24 5.50
N LYS A 297 -3.11 14.81 4.46
CA LYS A 297 -3.72 14.94 3.12
C LYS A 297 -4.13 13.59 2.55
N LEU A 298 -3.23 12.60 2.64
CA LEU A 298 -3.53 11.23 2.21
C LEU A 298 -4.70 10.63 3.00
N ALA A 299 -4.72 10.81 4.32
CA ALA A 299 -5.78 10.27 5.17
C ALA A 299 -7.13 10.93 4.88
N VAL A 300 -7.18 12.25 4.70
CA VAL A 300 -8.38 12.98 4.28
C VAL A 300 -8.89 12.48 2.92
N ALA A 301 -8.00 12.21 1.97
CA ALA A 301 -8.41 11.69 0.66
C ALA A 301 -8.96 10.26 0.68
N LEU A 302 -8.70 9.50 1.75
CA LEU A 302 -9.15 8.11 1.93
C LEU A 302 -10.37 7.97 2.84
N LEU A 303 -10.81 9.05 3.50
CA LEU A 303 -12.00 9.11 4.37
C LEU A 303 -13.25 9.50 3.58
#